data_AF-A0A4Q8AQ32-F1
#
_entry.id   AF-A0A4Q8AQ32-F1
#
_cell.length_a   1.000
_cell.length_b   1.000
_cell.length_c   1.000
_cell.angle_alpha   90.00
_cell.angle_beta   90.00
_cell.angle_gamma   90.00
#
_symmetry.space_group_name_H-M   'P 1'
#
loop_
_entity.id
_entity.type
_entity.pdbx_description
1 polymer ?
#
loop_
_entity_poly.entity_id
_entity_poly.type
_entity_poly.pdbx_seq_one_letter_code
_entity_poly.pdbx_strand_id
1 'polypeptide(L)' 'MARDLSDVRFLTVAEVAAMMRVSKMTVYRLVHAGELPAIRFGRSFRVPESAVEDVVKHHVADSA' A
#
# COMPACT_ATOMS: atom_id res chain seq x y z
N MET A 1 -20.25 -10.50 -13.50
CA MET A 1 -19.03 -10.00 -14.16
C MET A 1 -17.87 -10.20 -13.21
N ALA A 2 -16.97 -11.15 -13.50
CA ALA A 2 -15.74 -11.28 -12.73
C ALA A 2 -14.93 -10.00 -13.00
N ARG A 3 -14.64 -9.21 -11.96
CA ARG A 3 -13.65 -8.14 -12.08
C ARG A 3 -12.36 -8.81 -12.54
N ASP A 4 -11.90 -8.45 -13.72
CA ASP A 4 -10.71 -9.00 -14.30
C ASP A 4 -9.54 -8.64 -13.37
N LEU A 5 -8.96 -9.65 -12.70
CA LEU A 5 -7.85 -9.46 -11.77
C LEU A 5 -6.57 -9.04 -12.49
N SER A 6 -6.59 -9.07 -13.83
CA SER A 6 -5.52 -8.66 -14.74
C SER A 6 -5.15 -7.18 -14.62
N ASP A 7 -6.09 -6.31 -14.23
CA ASP A 7 -5.85 -4.86 -14.12
C ASP A 7 -5.43 -4.40 -12.71
N VAL A 8 -5.37 -5.31 -11.73
CA VAL A 8 -4.94 -4.93 -10.37
C VAL A 8 -3.42 -4.86 -10.31
N ARG A 9 -2.89 -3.63 -10.37
CA ARG A 9 -1.46 -3.38 -10.23
C ARG A 9 -1.01 -3.52 -8.79
N PHE A 10 0.01 -4.35 -8.58
CA PHE A 10 0.63 -4.58 -7.28
C PHE A 10 1.99 -3.90 -7.21
N LEU A 11 2.17 -3.08 -6.17
CA LEU A 11 3.40 -2.39 -5.86
C LEU A 11 4.19 -3.15 -4.79
N THR A 12 5.50 -3.09 -4.90
CA THR A 12 6.41 -3.53 -3.85
C THR A 12 6.46 -2.50 -2.71
N VAL A 13 6.86 -2.94 -1.52
CA VAL A 13 7.13 -2.05 -0.38
C VAL A 13 8.13 -0.94 -0.74
N ALA A 14 9.10 -1.22 -1.62
CA ALA A 14 10.08 -0.23 -2.04
C ALA A 14 9.47 0.87 -2.92
N GLU A 15 8.60 0.50 -3.87
CA GLU A 15 7.89 1.45 -4.74
C GLU A 15 6.91 2.31 -3.93
N VAL A 16 6.17 1.71 -3.00
CA VAL A 16 5.28 2.45 -2.09
C VAL A 16 6.07 3.44 -1.23
N ALA A 17 7.21 3.01 -0.66
CA ALA A 17 8.06 3.88 0.14
C ALA A 17 8.59 5.08 -0.67
N ALA A 18 9.01 4.85 -1.92
CA ALA A 18 9.47 5.90 -2.82
C ALA A 18 8.33 6.89 -3.17
N MET A 19 7.13 6.37 -3.46
CA MET A 19 5.95 7.18 -3.78
C MET A 19 5.52 8.06 -2.61
N MET A 20 5.44 7.48 -1.40
CA MET A 20 5.00 8.17 -0.18
C MET A 20 6.11 9.01 0.47
N ARG A 21 7.35 8.95 -0.05
CA ARG A 21 8.56 9.58 0.54
C ARG A 21 8.80 9.19 2.00
N VAL A 22 8.57 7.93 2.33
CA VAL A 22 8.79 7.37 3.67
C VAL A 22 9.84 6.27 3.64
N SER A 23 10.33 5.87 4.81
CA SER A 23 11.20 4.70 4.91
C SER A 23 10.43 3.41 4.62
N LYS A 24 11.10 2.36 4.13
CA LYS A 24 10.50 1.02 4.01
C LYS A 24 9.96 0.51 5.35
N MET A 25 10.60 0.88 6.46
CA MET A 25 10.15 0.52 7.80
C MET A 25 8.79 1.13 8.14
N THR A 26 8.54 2.38 7.72
CA THR A 26 7.24 3.03 7.86
C THR A 26 6.16 2.25 7.12
N VAL A 27 6.43 1.84 5.88
CA VAL A 27 5.49 1.01 5.11
C VAL A 27 5.23 -0.33 5.80
N TYR A 28 6.27 -1.02 6.29
CA TYR A 28 6.09 -2.25 7.06
C TYR A 28 5.24 -2.05 8.32
N ARG A 29 5.46 -0.96 9.06
CA ARG A 29 4.64 -0.61 10.22
C ARG A 29 3.17 -0.43 9.84
N LEU A 30 2.89 0.31 8.77
CA LEU A 30 1.51 0.52 8.30
C LEU A 30 0.83 -0.79 7.92
N VAL A 31 1.57 -1.68 7.24
CA VAL A 31 1.07 -3.02 6.90
C VAL A 31 0.79 -3.85 8.15
N HIS A 32 1.69 -3.84 9.13
CA HIS A 32 1.52 -4.58 10.38
C HIS A 32 0.45 -3.99 11.30
N ALA A 33 0.22 -2.68 11.25
CA ALA A 33 -0.86 -2.00 11.96
C ALA A 33 -2.23 -2.23 11.30
N GLY A 34 -2.26 -2.75 10.06
CA GLY A 34 -3.49 -2.92 9.28
C GLY A 34 -3.97 -1.63 8.60
N GLU A 35 -3.21 -0.55 8.69
CA GLU A 35 -3.52 0.75 8.08
C GLU A 35 -3.26 0.74 6.56
N LEU A 36 -2.33 -0.09 6.10
CA LEU A 36 -2.07 -0.28 4.67
C LEU A 36 -2.38 -1.73 4.25
N PRO A 37 -3.47 -1.96 3.49
CA PRO A 37 -3.81 -3.27 2.96
C PRO A 37 -2.66 -3.83 2.11
N ALA A 38 -2.17 -5.02 2.44
CA ALA A 38 -1.12 -5.68 1.68
C ALA A 38 -1.32 -7.20 1.63
N ILE A 39 -0.90 -7.79 0.51
CA ILE A 39 -0.90 -9.23 0.27
C ILE A 39 0.52 -9.75 0.48
N ARG A 40 0.65 -10.83 1.26
CA ARG A 40 1.92 -11.51 1.48
C ARG A 40 2.22 -12.47 0.33
N PHE A 41 3.30 -12.19 -0.39
CA PHE A 41 3.88 -13.08 -1.41
C PHE A 41 5.18 -13.67 -0.85
N GLY A 42 5.07 -14.84 -0.21
CA GLY A 42 6.18 -15.52 0.44
C GLY A 42 6.81 -14.68 1.56
N ARG A 43 8.03 -14.21 1.34
CA ARG A 43 8.79 -13.37 2.28
C ARG A 43 8.60 -11.87 2.06
N SER A 44 7.86 -11.48 1.02
CA SER A 44 7.65 -10.08 0.64
C SER A 44 6.17 -9.71 0.71
N PHE A 45 5.90 -8.42 0.81
CA PHE A 45 4.57 -7.87 0.67
C PHE A 45 4.38 -7.21 -0.70
N ARG A 46 3.13 -7.22 -1.15
CA ARG A 46 2.64 -6.49 -2.31
C ARG A 46 1.43 -5.69 -1.90
N VAL A 47 1.43 -4.42 -2.27
CA VAL A 47 0.38 -3.47 -1.93
C VAL A 47 -0.40 -3.19 -3.22
N PRO A 48 -1.72 -3.38 -3.27
CA PRO A 48 -2.49 -2.97 -4.43
C PRO A 48 -2.43 -1.45 -4.56
N GLU A 49 -2.27 -0.94 -5.77
CA GLU A 49 -2.12 0.50 -6.04
C GLU A 49 -3.28 1.32 -5.44
N SER A 50 -4.51 0.81 -5.54
CA SER A 50 -5.71 1.46 -4.97
C SER A 50 -5.60 1.70 -3.46
N ALA A 51 -4.97 0.77 -2.72
CA ALA A 51 -4.81 0.92 -1.28
C ALA A 51 -3.82 2.05 -0.92
N VAL A 52 -2.83 2.31 -1.77
CA VAL A 52 -1.90 3.43 -1.56
C VAL A 52 -2.61 4.75 -1.76
N GLU A 53 -3.44 4.86 -2.80
CA GLU A 53 -4.24 6.06 -3.05
C GLU A 53 -5.19 6.37 -1.88
N ASP A 54 -5.81 5.34 -1.30
CA ASP A 54 -6.73 5.51 -0.18
C ASP A 54 -5.99 5.99 1.08
N VAL A 55 -4.83 5.41 1.40
CA VAL A 55 -4.02 5.85 2.55
C VAL A 55 -3.57 7.30 2.43
N VAL A 56 -3.14 7.73 1.24
CA VAL A 56 -2.76 9.14 0.99
C VAL A 56 -3.95 10.07 1.19
N LYS A 57 -5.15 9.70 0.72
CA LYS A 57 -6.37 10.50 0.92
C LYS A 57 -6.76 10.60 2.40
N HIS A 58 -6.66 9.49 3.15
CA HIS A 58 -7.07 9.44 4.55
C HIS A 58 -6.12 10.22 5.49
N HIS A 59 -4.81 10.15 5.27
CA HIS A 59 -3.85 10.84 6.15
C HIS A 59 -3.71 12.34 5.88
N VAL A 60 -4.07 12.82 4.67
CA VAL A 60 -4.17 14.27 4.40
C VAL A 60 -5.38 14.87 5.14
N ALA A 61 -6.43 14.09 5.36
CA ALA A 61 -7.65 14.55 6.03
C ALA A 61 -7.52 14.69 7.56
N ASP A 62 -6.68 13.89 8.22
CA ASP A 62 -6.41 13.98 9.68
C ASP A 62 -5.50 15.17 10.06
N SER A 63 -4.99 15.91 9.08
CA SER A 63 -4.16 17.11 9.31
C SER A 63 -4.91 18.44 9.09
N ALA A 64 -6.25 18.42 8.99
CA ALA A 64 -7.10 19.59 8.78
C ALA A 64 -7.97 19.94 9.99
#